data_AF-A0A7K4IP15-F1
#
_entry.id   AF-A0A7K4IP15-F1
#
_cell.length_a   1.000
_cell.length_b   1.000
_cell.length_c   1.000
_cell.angle_alpha   90.00
_cell.angle_beta   90.00
_cell.angle_gamma   90.00
#
_symmetry.space_group_name_H-M   'P 1'
#
loop_
_entity.id
_entity.type
_entity.pdbx_description
1 polymer ?
#
loop_
_entity_poly.entity_id
_entity_poly.type
_entity_poly.pdbx_seq_one_letter_code
_entity_poly.pdbx_strand_id
1 'polypeptide(L)'
;MSRPQNLFQQALLEAVDNGLLTLGESGRKAVYFHLQNIYSLKKEDIADKPEVFAEGLRKIFGVGAAVIEKATVKSLYEKLGIKYEEKKNHDFMTYIRDAQQILDE
;
A
#
# COMPACT_ATOMS: atom_id res chain seq x y z
N MET A 1 12.69 22.55 5.04
CA MET A 1 13.02 21.58 3.98
C MET A 1 12.29 20.29 4.33
N SER A 2 11.24 19.91 3.59
CA SER A 2 10.35 18.80 3.98
C SER A 2 10.06 17.85 2.80
N ARG A 3 11.08 17.56 1.98
CA ARG A 3 10.87 17.07 0.60
C ARG A 3 10.85 15.54 0.36
N PRO A 4 11.53 14.64 1.11
CA PRO A 4 11.47 13.20 0.79
C PRO A 4 10.28 12.46 1.40
N GLN A 5 9.95 12.70 2.68
CA GLN A 5 8.84 12.01 3.36
C GLN A 5 7.48 12.25 2.70
N ASN A 6 7.24 13.46 2.18
CA ASN A 6 5.97 13.80 1.53
C ASN A 6 5.80 13.05 0.19
N LEU A 7 6.88 12.86 -0.58
CA LEU A 7 6.83 12.17 -1.87
C LEU A 7 6.52 10.69 -1.69
N PHE A 8 7.20 10.01 -0.77
CA PHE A 8 6.94 8.59 -0.50
C PHE A 8 5.51 8.39 0.02
N GLN A 9 5.09 9.19 1.02
CA GLN A 9 3.74 9.08 1.57
C GLN A 9 2.70 9.30 0.48
N GLN A 10 2.84 10.32 -0.37
CA GLN A 10 1.94 10.55 -1.48
C GLN A 10 1.92 9.37 -2.46
N ALA A 11 3.08 8.87 -2.88
CA ALA A 11 3.19 7.74 -3.79
C ALA A 11 2.53 6.48 -3.21
N LEU A 12 2.71 6.23 -1.91
CA LEU A 12 2.10 5.11 -1.21
C LEU A 12 0.57 5.23 -1.14
N LEU A 13 0.03 6.40 -0.80
CA LEU A 13 -1.42 6.62 -0.77
C LEU A 13 -2.05 6.42 -2.15
N GLU A 14 -1.42 6.94 -3.21
CA GLU A 14 -1.89 6.74 -4.58
C GLU A 14 -1.77 5.27 -5.03
N ALA A 15 -0.71 4.58 -4.61
CA ALA A 15 -0.52 3.15 -4.90
C ALA A 15 -1.55 2.27 -4.20
N VAL A 16 -1.95 2.62 -2.96
CA VAL A 16 -3.02 1.95 -2.22
C VAL A 16 -4.35 2.14 -2.95
N ASP A 17 -4.67 3.36 -3.38
CA ASP A 17 -5.85 3.61 -4.21
C ASP A 17 -5.87 2.72 -5.46
N ASN A 18 -4.75 2.68 -6.19
CA ASN A 18 -4.63 1.88 -7.41
C ASN A 18 -4.76 0.38 -7.15
N GLY A 19 -4.15 -0.12 -6.07
CA GLY A 19 -4.28 -1.52 -5.67
C GLY A 19 -5.72 -1.90 -5.35
N LEU A 20 -6.45 -1.03 -4.63
CA LEU A 20 -7.85 -1.24 -4.30
C LEU A 20 -8.79 -1.10 -5.51
N LEU A 21 -8.45 -0.25 -6.48
CA LEU A 21 -9.22 -0.08 -7.72
C LEU A 21 -9.27 -1.36 -8.57
N THR A 22 -8.40 -2.34 -8.31
CA THR A 22 -8.51 -3.69 -8.91
C THR A 22 -9.83 -4.39 -8.57
N LEU A 23 -10.49 -3.99 -7.47
CA LEU A 23 -11.81 -4.44 -7.05
C LEU A 23 -12.95 -3.57 -7.61
N GLY A 24 -12.62 -2.57 -8.43
CA GLY A 24 -13.53 -1.53 -8.89
C GLY A 24 -13.79 -0.43 -7.85
N GLU A 25 -14.45 0.63 -8.28
CA GLU A 25 -14.73 1.83 -7.47
C GLU A 25 -15.51 1.52 -6.18
N SER A 26 -16.54 0.69 -6.29
CA SER A 26 -17.34 0.27 -5.13
C SER A 26 -16.53 -0.59 -4.16
N GLY A 27 -15.68 -1.48 -4.68
CA GLY A 27 -14.79 -2.31 -3.86
C GLY A 27 -13.80 -1.47 -3.07
N ARG A 28 -13.14 -0.50 -3.72
CA ARG A 28 -12.25 0.45 -3.04
C ARG A 28 -12.94 1.19 -1.89
N LYS A 29 -14.13 1.75 -2.15
CA LYS A 29 -14.90 2.47 -1.12
C LYS A 29 -15.29 1.56 0.05
N ALA A 30 -15.71 0.33 -0.24
CA ALA A 30 -16.07 -0.65 0.79
C ALA A 30 -14.87 -1.03 1.67
N VAL A 31 -13.69 -1.21 1.08
CA VAL A 31 -12.47 -1.50 1.83
C VAL A 31 -12.09 -0.33 2.73
N TYR A 32 -12.07 0.91 2.24
CA TYR A 32 -11.78 2.08 3.08
C TYR A 32 -12.79 2.23 4.22
N PHE A 33 -14.08 2.04 3.95
CA PHE A 33 -15.11 2.06 4.99
C PHE A 33 -14.84 0.99 6.07
N HIS A 34 -14.44 -0.22 5.68
CA HIS A 34 -14.16 -1.29 6.63
C HIS A 34 -12.88 -1.02 7.44
N LEU A 35 -11.81 -0.54 6.79
CA LEU A 35 -10.56 -0.14 7.47
C LEU A 35 -10.81 0.96 8.50
N GLN A 36 -11.58 1.98 8.13
CA GLN A 36 -11.92 3.07 9.03
C GLN A 36 -12.76 2.59 10.23
N ASN A 37 -13.79 1.77 10.00
CA ASN A 37 -14.72 1.41 11.06
C ASN A 37 -14.21 0.33 12.02
N ILE A 38 -13.38 -0.60 11.53
CA ILE A 38 -12.91 -1.74 12.35
C ILE A 38 -11.49 -1.54 12.83
N TYR A 39 -10.64 -0.89 12.04
CA TYR A 39 -9.23 -0.69 12.38
C TYR A 39 -8.92 0.76 12.76
N SER A 40 -9.92 1.66 12.73
CA SER A 40 -9.72 3.10 12.97
C SER A 40 -8.62 3.70 12.08
N LEU A 41 -8.41 3.10 10.90
CA LEU A 41 -7.39 3.50 9.94
C LEU A 41 -8.04 4.33 8.83
N LYS A 42 -7.79 5.64 8.83
CA LYS A 42 -8.20 6.49 7.71
C LYS A 42 -7.22 6.33 6.57
N LYS A 43 -7.66 6.68 5.36
CA LYS A 43 -6.83 6.64 4.16
C LYS A 43 -5.53 7.42 4.36
N GLU A 44 -5.61 8.63 4.91
CA GLU A 44 -4.46 9.52 5.09
C GLU A 44 -3.42 8.94 6.06
N ASP A 45 -3.86 8.12 7.03
CA ASP A 45 -3.01 7.48 8.02
C ASP A 45 -2.28 6.24 7.48
N ILE A 46 -2.67 5.72 6.31
CA ILE A 46 -2.10 4.47 5.76
C ILE A 46 -0.62 4.61 5.48
N ALA A 47 -0.17 5.78 5.04
CA ALA A 47 1.24 5.99 4.74
C ALA A 47 2.14 5.91 5.99
N ASP A 48 1.58 6.26 7.16
CA ASP A 48 2.28 6.17 8.44
C ASP A 48 2.13 4.79 9.10
N LYS A 49 1.11 4.02 8.72
CA LYS A 49 0.77 2.70 9.29
C LYS A 49 0.47 1.64 8.21
N PRO A 50 1.38 1.40 7.25
CA PRO A 50 1.15 0.45 6.16
C PRO A 50 0.94 -0.99 6.65
N GLU A 51 1.46 -1.34 7.82
CA GLU A 51 1.27 -2.65 8.44
C GLU A 51 -0.20 -2.90 8.85
N VAL A 52 -0.89 -1.86 9.34
CA VAL A 52 -2.31 -1.94 9.72
C VAL A 52 -3.18 -2.11 8.47
N PHE A 53 -2.82 -1.45 7.37
CA PHE A 53 -3.47 -1.65 6.09
C PHE A 53 -3.32 -3.11 5.60
N ALA A 54 -2.10 -3.65 5.61
CA ALA A 54 -1.85 -5.03 5.19
C ALA A 54 -2.58 -6.05 6.07
N GLU A 55 -2.60 -5.84 7.40
CA GLU A 55 -3.40 -6.67 8.31
C GLU A 55 -4.90 -6.58 7.98
N GLY A 56 -5.42 -5.37 7.80
CA GLY A 56 -6.82 -5.15 7.45
C GLY A 56 -7.22 -5.87 6.15
N LEU A 57 -6.40 -5.80 5.11
CA LEU A 57 -6.62 -6.56 3.87
C LEU A 57 -6.66 -8.06 4.11
N ARG A 58 -5.69 -8.60 4.85
CA ARG A 58 -5.64 -10.05 5.17
C ARG A 58 -6.84 -10.51 5.98
N LYS A 59 -7.39 -9.65 6.84
CA LYS A 59 -8.59 -9.97 7.61
C LYS A 59 -9.86 -9.95 6.76
N ILE A 60 -9.96 -9.03 5.80
CA ILE A 60 -11.11 -8.93 4.89
C ILE A 60 -11.08 -10.05 3.83
N PHE A 61 -9.92 -10.28 3.22
CA PHE A 61 -9.79 -11.10 2.00
C PHE A 61 -9.02 -12.41 2.21
N GLY A 62 -8.46 -12.66 3.40
CA GLY A 62 -7.62 -13.82 3.65
C GLY A 62 -6.44 -13.88 2.68
N VAL A 63 -6.23 -15.04 2.06
CA VAL A 63 -5.19 -15.26 1.04
C VAL A 63 -5.33 -14.36 -0.19
N GLY A 64 -6.54 -13.87 -0.47
CA GLY A 64 -6.80 -12.96 -1.59
C GLY A 64 -6.17 -11.59 -1.42
N ALA A 65 -5.80 -11.20 -0.19
CA ALA A 65 -5.11 -9.95 0.10
C ALA A 65 -3.79 -9.80 -0.68
N ALA A 66 -3.09 -10.92 -0.92
CA ALA A 66 -1.83 -10.92 -1.64
C ALA A 66 -1.93 -10.33 -3.06
N VAL A 67 -3.09 -10.45 -3.72
CA VAL A 67 -3.32 -9.87 -5.05
C VAL A 67 -3.35 -8.34 -4.97
N ILE A 68 -4.02 -7.80 -3.95
CA ILE A 68 -4.16 -6.36 -3.71
C ILE A 68 -2.82 -5.80 -3.25
N GLU A 69 -2.17 -6.44 -2.26
CA GLU A 69 -0.84 -6.07 -1.76
C GLU A 69 0.18 -5.99 -2.92
N LYS A 70 0.19 -6.99 -3.82
CA LYS A 70 1.06 -7.01 -5.00
C LYS A 70 0.73 -5.90 -6.00
N ALA A 71 -0.54 -5.61 -6.24
CA ALA A 71 -0.95 -4.52 -7.11
C ALA A 71 -0.51 -3.16 -6.55
N THR A 72 -0.67 -2.95 -5.25
CA THR A 72 -0.19 -1.76 -4.53
C THR A 72 1.33 -1.63 -4.64
N VAL A 73 2.10 -2.67 -4.35
CA VAL A 73 3.57 -2.62 -4.43
C VAL A 73 4.04 -2.28 -5.85
N LYS A 74 3.47 -2.92 -6.88
CA LYS A 74 3.83 -2.60 -8.27
C LYS A 74 3.56 -1.13 -8.60
N SER A 75 2.40 -0.61 -8.20
CA SER A 75 2.05 0.79 -8.43
C SER A 75 2.96 1.75 -7.66
N LEU A 76 3.37 1.40 -6.44
CA LEU A 76 4.31 2.20 -5.65
C LEU A 76 5.67 2.31 -6.35
N TYR A 77 6.23 1.17 -6.76
CA TYR A 77 7.52 1.11 -7.43
C TYR A 77 7.51 1.90 -8.73
N GLU A 78 6.45 1.76 -9.53
CA GLU A 78 6.25 2.56 -10.75
C GLU A 78 6.22 4.07 -10.46
N LYS A 79 5.47 4.50 -9.44
CA LYS A 79 5.36 5.92 -9.04
C LYS A 79 6.69 6.50 -8.55
N LEU A 80 7.51 5.69 -7.92
CA LEU A 80 8.84 6.08 -7.45
C LEU A 80 9.93 5.95 -8.53
N GLY A 81 9.60 5.44 -9.72
CA GLY A 81 10.59 5.18 -10.76
C GLY A 81 11.55 4.02 -10.43
N ILE A 82 11.18 3.17 -9.47
CA ILE A 82 11.97 2.02 -9.02
C ILE A 82 11.57 0.79 -9.85
N LYS A 83 12.55 0.03 -10.32
CA LYS A 83 12.27 -1.23 -11.03
C LYS A 83 11.72 -2.27 -10.05
N TYR A 84 10.47 -2.70 -10.28
CA TYR A 84 9.88 -3.81 -9.52
C TYR A 84 10.50 -5.14 -9.95
N GLU A 85 10.99 -5.91 -8.98
CA GLU A 85 11.47 -7.27 -9.17
C GLU A 85 10.78 -8.19 -8.17
N GLU A 86 10.23 -9.29 -8.66
CA GLU A 86 9.55 -10.26 -7.80
C GLU A 86 10.58 -11.12 -7.05
N LYS A 87 10.74 -10.84 -5.75
CA LYS A 87 11.64 -11.55 -4.86
C LYS A 87 10.88 -12.64 -4.11
N LYS A 88 11.37 -13.89 -4.19
CA LYS A 88 10.86 -14.99 -3.37
C LYS A 88 11.04 -14.62 -1.89
N ASN A 89 9.98 -14.68 -1.10
CA ASN A 89 9.92 -14.36 0.34
C ASN A 89 9.83 -12.87 0.70
N HIS A 90 9.57 -11.96 -0.23
CA HIS A 90 9.20 -10.58 0.13
C HIS A 90 7.69 -10.48 0.35
N ASP A 91 7.30 -10.06 1.55
CA ASP A 91 5.93 -9.65 1.84
C ASP A 91 5.73 -8.15 1.54
N PHE A 92 4.48 -7.70 1.65
CA PHE A 92 4.12 -6.30 1.45
C PHE A 92 5.05 -5.33 2.20
N MET A 93 5.29 -5.58 3.48
CA MET A 93 6.07 -4.66 4.32
C MET A 93 7.55 -4.66 3.95
N THR A 94 8.10 -5.79 3.50
CA THR A 94 9.48 -5.82 2.99
C THR A 94 9.61 -4.96 1.73
N TYR A 95 8.65 -5.01 0.80
CA TYR A 95 8.67 -4.13 -0.37
C TYR A 95 8.49 -2.64 -0.03
N ILE A 96 7.65 -2.29 0.94
CA ILE A 96 7.51 -0.89 1.40
C ILE A 96 8.83 -0.38 1.96
N ARG A 97 9.53 -1.18 2.78
CA ARG A 97 10.83 -0.81 3.36
C ARG A 97 11.91 -0.69 2.30
N ASP A 98 12.00 -1.65 1.38
CA ASP A 98 12.93 -1.61 0.24
C ASP A 98 12.76 -0.30 -0.56
N ALA A 99 11.52 0.05 -0.90
CA ALA A 99 11.22 1.25 -1.68
C ALA A 99 11.59 2.54 -0.93
N GLN A 100 11.32 2.59 0.38
CA GLN A 100 11.70 3.74 1.22
C GLN A 100 13.22 3.89 1.29
N GLN A 101 13.95 2.79 1.50
CA GLN A 101 15.42 2.81 1.57
C GLN A 101 16.05 3.30 0.26
N ILE A 102 15.58 2.81 -0.88
CA ILE A 102 16.08 3.24 -2.21
C ILE A 102 15.82 4.72 -2.46
N LEU A 103 14.71 5.28 -1.95
CA LEU A 103 14.40 6.71 -2.14
C LEU A 103 15.25 7.62 -1.23
N ASP A 104 15.69 7.12 -0.08
CA ASP A 104 16.52 7.86 0.87
C ASP A 104 18.03 7.84 0.50
N GLU A 105 18.42 7.00 -0.47
CA GLU A 105 19.78 6.90 -1.05
C GLU A 105 20.04 7.95 -2.15
#